data_AF-A0A4Y8KYR5-F1
#
_entry.id   AF-A0A4Y8KYR5-F1
#
_cell.length_a   1.000
_cell.length_b   1.000
_cell.length_c   1.000
_cell.angle_alpha   90.00
_cell.angle_beta   90.00
_cell.angle_gamma   90.00
#
_symmetry.space_group_name_H-M   'P 1'
#
loop_
_entity.id
_entity.type
_entity.pdbx_description
1 polymer ?
#
loop_
_entity_poly.entity_id
_entity_poly.type
_entity_poly.pdbx_seq_one_letter_code
_entity_poly.pdbx_strand_id
1 'polypeptide(L)'
;MLSLNSKMIITKTDMEKICPRCATVFVCRVDNIRLCNCGKIILNDGVREYIKQHWGKCLCFDCLTNINQNIEQLIHNDAGSKEESFKSQSDNPILQKDS
;
A
#
# COMPACT_ATOMS: atom_id res chain seq x y z
N MET A 1 -42.62 33.32 14.30
CA MET A 1 -42.27 32.03 14.93
C MET A 1 -41.12 31.43 14.16
N LEU A 2 -39.93 31.38 14.77
CA LEU A 2 -38.72 30.82 14.17
C LEU A 2 -38.74 29.30 14.36
N SER A 3 -38.69 28.54 13.26
CA SER A 3 -38.30 27.13 13.31
C SER A 3 -37.62 26.76 11.99
N LEU A 4 -36.37 27.18 11.84
CA LEU A 4 -35.44 26.58 10.88
C LEU A 4 -34.93 25.28 11.52
N ASN A 5 -35.46 24.15 11.06
CA ASN A 5 -35.00 22.82 11.46
C ASN A 5 -33.61 22.54 10.89
N SER A 6 -32.60 22.96 11.63
CA SER A 6 -31.19 22.58 11.47
C SER A 6 -31.01 21.08 11.77
N LYS A 7 -31.01 20.22 10.75
CA LYS A 7 -30.50 18.83 10.85
C LYS A 7 -30.25 18.20 9.49
N MET A 8 -29.45 18.86 8.65
CA MET A 8 -28.80 18.17 7.52
C MET A 8 -27.46 18.82 7.19
N ILE A 9 -26.53 18.78 8.15
CA ILE A 9 -25.12 18.90 7.81
C ILE A 9 -24.61 17.47 7.65
N ILE A 10 -24.81 16.91 6.47
CA ILE A 10 -23.96 15.81 6.01
C ILE A 10 -22.61 16.48 5.78
N THR A 11 -21.77 16.57 6.82
CA THR A 11 -20.35 16.87 6.64
C THR A 11 -19.78 15.67 5.92
N LYS A 12 -19.91 15.66 4.58
CA LYS A 12 -19.16 14.76 3.72
C LYS A 12 -17.70 15.15 3.93
N THR A 13 -17.04 14.48 4.85
CA THR A 13 -15.63 14.63 5.14
C THR A 13 -14.92 14.25 3.85
N ASP A 14 -14.43 15.23 3.07
CA ASP A 14 -13.69 15.03 1.79
C ASP A 14 -12.47 14.09 1.93
N MET A 15 -12.13 13.78 3.17
CA MET A 15 -11.08 12.90 3.64
C MET A 15 -11.48 11.41 3.56
N GLU A 16 -12.76 11.08 3.45
CA GLU A 16 -13.24 9.70 3.33
C GLU A 16 -13.09 9.19 1.90
N LYS A 17 -12.41 8.05 1.75
CA LYS A 17 -12.19 7.36 0.48
C LYS A 17 -12.63 5.91 0.59
N ILE A 18 -12.95 5.30 -0.56
CA ILE A 18 -13.23 3.88 -0.66
C ILE A 18 -11.95 3.16 -1.08
N CYS A 19 -11.56 2.13 -0.34
CA CYS A 19 -10.42 1.29 -0.68
C CYS A 19 -10.73 0.48 -1.95
N PRO A 20 -9.93 0.57 -3.02
CA PRO A 20 -10.20 -0.17 -4.26
C PRO A 20 -9.96 -1.69 -4.13
N ARG A 21 -9.27 -2.16 -3.08
CA ARG A 21 -8.99 -3.59 -2.86
C ARG A 21 -10.10 -4.30 -2.08
N CYS A 22 -10.65 -3.66 -1.05
CA CYS A 22 -11.63 -4.30 -0.15
C CYS A 22 -12.98 -3.58 -0.05
N ALA A 23 -13.15 -2.47 -0.79
CA ALA A 23 -14.35 -1.61 -0.76
C ALA A 23 -14.69 -0.96 0.60
N THR A 24 -13.84 -1.07 1.62
CA THR A 24 -14.03 -0.40 2.91
C THR A 24 -13.83 1.12 2.80
N VAL A 25 -14.69 1.88 3.48
CA VAL A 25 -14.51 3.33 3.66
C VAL A 25 -13.41 3.59 4.69
N PHE A 26 -12.46 4.47 4.37
CA PHE A 26 -11.38 4.84 5.28
C PHE A 26 -11.03 6.32 5.14
N VAL A 27 -10.44 6.87 6.21
CA VAL A 27 -9.94 8.24 6.21
C VAL A 27 -8.55 8.31 5.58
N CYS A 28 -8.42 9.12 4.53
CA CYS A 28 -7.19 9.42 3.81
C CYS A 28 -6.85 10.90 3.95
N ARG A 29 -5.84 11.21 4.76
CA ARG A 29 -5.33 12.56 5.00
C ARG A 29 -4.12 12.86 4.11
N VAL A 30 -4.29 12.83 2.79
CA VAL A 30 -3.17 13.14 1.87
C VAL A 30 -2.68 14.59 2.03
N ASP A 31 -3.56 15.48 2.50
CA ASP A 31 -3.28 16.85 2.95
C ASP A 31 -2.33 16.90 4.15
N ASN A 32 -2.35 15.88 5.01
CA ASN A 32 -1.50 15.77 6.19
C ASN A 32 -1.13 14.31 6.44
N ILE A 33 -0.06 13.86 5.79
CA ILE A 33 0.38 12.46 5.81
C ILE A 33 0.62 11.91 7.23
N ARG A 34 0.98 12.77 8.20
CA ARG A 34 1.18 12.40 9.60
C ARG A 34 -0.11 11.95 10.28
N LEU A 35 -1.26 12.43 9.79
CA LEU A 35 -2.59 12.05 10.27
C LEU A 35 -3.22 10.93 9.42
N CYS A 36 -2.58 10.53 8.32
CA CYS A 36 -3.09 9.44 7.49
C CYS A 36 -2.73 8.09 8.10
N ASN A 37 -3.66 7.14 8.09
CA ASN A 37 -3.37 5.81 8.62
C ASN A 37 -2.24 5.10 7.84
N CYS A 38 -2.07 5.39 6.54
CA CYS A 38 -0.94 4.85 5.77
C CYS A 38 0.44 5.40 6.20
N GLY A 39 0.51 6.52 6.93
CA GLY A 39 1.76 7.05 7.47
C GLY A 39 2.25 6.31 8.72
N LYS A 40 1.40 5.45 9.32
CA LYS A 40 1.70 4.68 10.54
C LYS A 40 2.36 3.33 10.25
N ILE A 41 2.39 2.89 8.99
CA ILE A 41 2.97 1.61 8.59
C ILE A 41 4.36 1.82 7.98
N ILE A 42 5.31 0.98 8.38
CA ILE A 42 6.61 0.83 7.71
C ILE A 42 6.44 -0.28 6.69
N LEU A 43 6.62 0.04 5.40
CA LEU A 43 6.53 -0.93 4.32
C LEU A 43 7.90 -1.59 4.10
N ASN A 44 7.89 -2.90 3.86
CA ASN A 44 9.06 -3.69 3.47
C ASN A 44 9.53 -3.28 2.08
N ASP A 45 10.76 -3.67 1.75
CA ASP A 45 11.36 -3.40 0.44
C ASP A 45 10.50 -3.97 -0.69
N GLY A 46 10.40 -3.23 -1.80
CA GLY A 46 9.58 -3.60 -2.96
C GLY A 46 8.07 -3.42 -2.79
N VAL A 47 7.52 -3.48 -1.57
CA VAL A 47 6.06 -3.38 -1.32
C VAL A 47 5.48 -2.06 -1.82
N ARG A 48 6.19 -0.95 -1.60
CA ARG A 48 5.76 0.37 -2.09
C ARG A 48 5.65 0.39 -3.61
N GLU A 49 6.58 -0.24 -4.31
CA GLU A 49 6.60 -0.25 -5.77
C GLU A 49 5.51 -1.17 -6.32
N TYR A 50 5.35 -2.34 -5.71
CA TYR A 50 4.24 -3.25 -5.98
C TYR A 50 2.88 -2.54 -5.83
N ILE A 51 2.67 -1.78 -4.74
CA ILE A 51 1.41 -1.05 -4.54
C ILE A 51 1.17 -0.01 -5.63
N LYS A 52 2.19 0.76 -6.03
CA LYS A 52 2.05 1.78 -7.08
C LYS A 52 1.69 1.18 -8.43
N GLN A 53 2.23 0.01 -8.76
CA GLN A 53 1.99 -0.66 -10.04
C GLN A 53 0.55 -1.20 -10.13
N HIS A 54 -0.01 -1.69 -9.02
CA HIS A 54 -1.32 -2.33 -9.00
C HIS A 54 -2.48 -1.41 -8.63
N TRP A 55 -2.24 -0.31 -7.91
CA TRP A 55 -3.28 0.61 -7.47
C TRP A 55 -2.92 2.08 -7.71
N GLY A 56 -3.73 2.76 -8.54
CA GLY A 56 -3.65 4.22 -8.76
C GLY A 56 -4.33 5.07 -7.69
N LYS A 57 -4.89 4.46 -6.64
CA LYS A 57 -5.59 5.13 -5.52
C LYS A 57 -5.09 4.61 -4.18
N CYS A 58 -5.31 5.39 -3.12
CA CYS A 58 -4.89 5.02 -1.78
C CYS A 58 -5.62 3.75 -1.28
N LEU A 59 -4.88 2.88 -0.58
CA LEU A 59 -5.40 1.70 0.11
C LEU A 59 -5.64 2.00 1.60
N CYS A 60 -6.58 1.27 2.21
CA CYS A 60 -6.77 1.31 3.66
C CYS A 60 -5.59 0.66 4.39
N PHE A 61 -5.47 0.94 5.69
CA PHE A 61 -4.39 0.42 6.55
C PHE A 61 -4.32 -1.11 6.56
N ASP A 62 -5.46 -1.78 6.63
CA ASP A 62 -5.52 -3.24 6.70
C ASP A 62 -5.03 -3.88 5.40
N CYS A 63 -5.40 -3.31 4.26
CA CYS A 63 -4.89 -3.75 2.96
C CYS A 63 -3.39 -3.52 2.82
N LEU A 64 -2.89 -2.36 3.26
CA LEU A 64 -1.44 -2.08 3.26
C LEU A 64 -0.69 -3.09 4.13
N THR A 65 -1.21 -3.39 5.32
CA THR A 65 -0.63 -4.36 6.25
C THR A 65 -0.64 -5.77 5.66
N ASN A 66 -1.77 -6.18 5.09
CA ASN A 66 -1.92 -7.49 4.46
C ASN A 66 -0.95 -7.67 3.28
N ILE A 67 -0.81 -6.67 2.41
CA ILE A 67 0.16 -6.72 1.31
C ILE A 67 1.58 -6.78 1.87
N ASN A 68 1.89 -5.95 2.87
CA ASN A 68 3.22 -5.90 3.47
C ASN A 68 3.65 -7.24 4.08
N GLN A 69 2.71 -7.97 4.68
CA GLN A 69 2.95 -9.27 5.29
C GLN A 69 3.04 -10.43 4.29
N ASN A 70 2.40 -10.30 3.12
CA ASN A 70 2.25 -11.41 2.17
C ASN A 70 2.89 -11.11 0.81
N ILE A 71 3.84 -10.18 0.74
CA ILE A 71 4.42 -9.70 -0.51
C ILE A 71 5.08 -10.82 -1.33
N GLU A 72 5.77 -11.76 -0.69
CA GLU A 72 6.39 -12.91 -1.35
C GLU A 72 5.36 -13.76 -2.09
N GLN A 73 4.24 -14.07 -1.44
CA GLN A 73 3.15 -14.84 -2.04
C GLN A 73 2.49 -14.09 -3.19
N LEU A 74 2.32 -12.77 -3.06
CA LEU A 74 1.72 -11.93 -4.11
C LEU A 74 2.62 -11.87 -5.35
N ILE A 75 3.93 -11.68 -5.20
CA ILE A 75 4.88 -11.62 -6.32
C ILE A 75 4.89 -12.93 -7.12
N HIS A 76 4.84 -14.09 -6.46
CA HIS A 76 4.80 -15.38 -7.17
C HIS A 76 3.50 -15.58 -7.96
N ASN A 77 2.38 -15.03 -7.47
CA ASN A 77 1.09 -15.13 -8.14
C ASN A 77 0.92 -14.11 -9.28
N ASP A 78 1.64 -12.99 -9.21
CA ASP A 78 1.61 -11.93 -10.22
C ASP A 78 2.72 -12.09 -11.30
N ALA A 79 3.46 -13.21 -11.29
CA ALA A 79 4.56 -13.55 -12.21
C ALA A 79 4.11 -13.84 -13.66
N GLY A 80 3.12 -13.10 -14.13
CA GLY A 80 2.70 -13.00 -15.52
C GLY A 80 2.85 -11.58 -16.04
N SER A 81 4.00 -10.90 -15.83
CA SER A 81 4.53 -9.82 -16.71
C SER A 81 5.81 -9.16 -16.14
N LYS A 82 6.96 -9.61 -16.67
CA LYS A 82 8.26 -8.93 -16.82
C LYS A 82 9.29 -9.05 -15.69
N GLU A 83 10.42 -9.62 -16.11
CA GLU A 83 11.67 -9.88 -15.40
C GLU A 83 12.41 -8.60 -14.96
N GLU A 84 13.28 -8.81 -13.96
CA GLU A 84 14.42 -7.99 -13.52
C GLU A 84 14.17 -6.69 -12.72
N SER A 85 14.44 -6.74 -11.41
CA SER A 85 15.78 -6.41 -10.91
C SER A 85 15.77 -6.23 -9.38
N PHE A 86 16.07 -7.30 -8.64
CA PHE A 86 16.80 -7.15 -7.38
C PHE A 86 17.85 -8.26 -7.31
N LYS A 87 18.97 -8.02 -7.98
CA LYS A 87 20.17 -8.84 -7.84
C LYS A 87 20.90 -8.38 -6.58
N SER A 88 20.59 -8.97 -5.44
CA SER A 88 21.52 -8.97 -4.33
C SER A 88 22.66 -9.92 -4.68
N GLN A 89 23.74 -9.34 -5.18
CA GLN A 89 25.01 -9.99 -5.45
C GLN A 89 25.65 -10.42 -4.12
N SER A 90 25.83 -11.72 -3.93
CA SER A 90 26.97 -12.27 -3.19
C SER A 90 27.22 -13.72 -3.59
N ASP A 91 27.44 -13.95 -4.88
CA ASP A 91 28.25 -15.08 -5.31
C ASP A 91 29.58 -14.51 -5.79
N ASN A 92 30.67 -14.88 -5.13
CA ASN A 92 31.96 -14.92 -5.80
C ASN A 92 32.54 -16.34 -5.62
N PRO A 93 33.03 -16.97 -6.70
CA PRO A 93 33.01 -18.41 -6.89
C PRO A 93 34.20 -19.14 -6.28
N ILE A 94 33.98 -20.43 -6.05
CA ILE A 94 34.99 -21.45 -5.79
C ILE A 94 36.01 -21.45 -6.93
N LEU A 95 37.30 -21.31 -6.60
CA LEU A 95 38.38 -21.77 -7.47
C LEU A 95 39.28 -22.71 -6.68
N GLN A 96 39.21 -23.99 -7.05
CA GLN A 96 40.17 -25.02 -6.70
C GLN A 96 41.55 -24.63 -7.24
N LYS A 97 42.60 -24.83 -6.45
CA LYS A 97 43.95 -25.14 -6.92
C LYS A 97 44.59 -26.14 -5.95
N ASP A 98 44.41 -27.40 -6.31
CA ASP A 98 45.40 -28.47 -6.26
C ASP A 98 46.86 -27.97 -6.29
N SER A 99 47.64 -28.40 -5.30
CA SER A 99 49.09 -28.64 -5.39
C SER A 99 49.60 -29.47 -4.22
#